data_AF-A0A3P7NNH3-F1
#
_entry.id   AF-A0A3P7NNH3-F1
#
_cell.length_a   1.000
_cell.length_b   1.000
_cell.length_c   1.000
_cell.angle_alpha   90.00
_cell.angle_beta   90.00
_cell.angle_gamma   90.00
#
_symmetry.space_group_name_H-M   'P 1'
#
loop_
_entity.id
_entity.type
_entity.pdbx_description
1 polymer ?
#
loop_
_entity_poly.entity_id
_entity_poly.type
_entity_poly.pdbx_seq_one_letter_code
_entity_poly.pdbx_strand_id
1 'polypeptide(L)'
;MAFDAALVPLAISISSDEERVAYCDALPHAVSTILPQILARCPEDLPSSKEREYFISECFPFSVDVYERYAANLLYRTLGTLPAVVRNWYAGLPNAATQIVSKYVRYYVSKLLVEAELNKVKLANKSHLKADKSLKIRVVPVSGEVVAEYTVEETTMRLSIVMPPDWPLSVPTIQIDKAIVPSEKAKKWLLQLTAYLFHQVN
;
A
#
# COMPACT_ATOMS: atom_id res chain seq x y z
N MET A 1 0.54 -6.36 22.47
CA MET A 1 1.04 -4.97 22.45
C MET A 1 -0.12 -4.04 22.13
N ALA A 2 -0.27 -2.90 22.83
CA ALA A 2 -1.44 -2.02 22.66
C ALA A 2 -1.62 -1.44 21.24
N PHE A 3 -0.53 -1.32 20.47
CA PHE A 3 -0.58 -0.78 19.11
C PHE A 3 -1.21 -1.72 18.08
N ASP A 4 -1.08 -3.04 18.25
CA ASP A 4 -1.74 -4.02 17.37
C ASP A 4 -3.26 -3.86 17.44
N ALA A 5 -3.80 -3.60 18.64
CA ALA A 5 -5.20 -3.29 18.84
C ALA A 5 -5.63 -1.98 18.16
N ALA A 6 -4.72 -1.02 17.93
CA ALA A 6 -5.02 0.22 17.21
C ALA A 6 -5.17 -0.01 15.68
N LEU A 7 -4.68 -1.13 15.14
CA LEU A 7 -4.91 -1.47 13.73
C LEU A 7 -6.26 -2.17 13.50
N VAL A 8 -6.85 -2.76 14.54
CA VAL A 8 -8.10 -3.53 14.44
C VAL A 8 -9.30 -2.69 13.96
N PRO A 9 -9.55 -1.47 14.48
CA PRO A 9 -10.67 -0.65 14.02
C PRO A 9 -10.61 -0.34 12.52
N LEU A 10 -9.42 -0.11 11.98
CA LEU A 10 -9.19 0.17 10.55
C LEU A 10 -9.45 -1.02 9.65
N ALA A 11 -9.44 -2.24 10.21
CA ALA A 11 -9.67 -3.47 9.47
C ALA A 11 -11.12 -3.95 9.54
N ILE A 12 -11.86 -3.64 10.63
CA ILE A 12 -13.14 -4.32 10.93
C ILE A 12 -14.26 -3.35 11.32
N SER A 13 -13.95 -2.17 11.89
CA SER A 13 -14.96 -1.34 12.59
C SER A 13 -15.28 -0.04 11.88
N ILE A 14 -14.33 0.57 11.19
CA ILE A 14 -14.53 1.84 10.50
C ILE A 14 -15.17 1.59 9.14
N SER A 15 -16.34 2.18 8.93
CA SER A 15 -17.15 1.96 7.72
C SER A 15 -17.26 3.21 6.83
N SER A 16 -16.99 4.39 7.38
CA SER A 16 -17.00 5.68 6.66
C SER A 16 -15.58 6.17 6.40
N ASP A 17 -15.35 6.78 5.22
CA ASP A 17 -14.09 7.43 4.86
C ASP A 17 -13.76 8.59 5.83
N GLU A 18 -14.76 9.32 6.33
CA GLU A 18 -14.55 10.43 7.28
C GLU A 18 -14.04 9.94 8.64
N GLU A 19 -14.63 8.86 9.16
CA GLU A 19 -14.19 8.23 10.41
C GLU A 19 -12.77 7.68 10.28
N ARG A 20 -12.44 7.13 9.11
CA ARG A 20 -11.12 6.58 8.81
C ARG A 20 -10.05 7.66 8.84
N VAL A 21 -10.32 8.78 8.16
CA VAL A 21 -9.41 9.94 8.15
C VAL A 21 -9.21 10.47 9.57
N ALA A 22 -10.28 10.70 10.32
CA ALA A 22 -10.19 11.19 11.70
C ALA A 22 -9.41 10.24 12.62
N TYR A 23 -9.57 8.93 12.43
CA TYR A 23 -8.82 7.93 13.19
C TYR A 23 -7.32 7.97 12.83
N CYS A 24 -6.99 8.01 11.55
CA CYS A 24 -5.60 8.05 11.09
C CYS A 24 -4.88 9.34 11.48
N ASP A 25 -5.58 10.46 11.56
CA ASP A 25 -5.02 11.73 12.06
C ASP A 25 -4.60 11.66 13.54
N ALA A 26 -5.16 10.74 14.33
CA ALA A 26 -4.80 10.55 15.73
C ALA A 26 -3.58 9.62 15.95
N LEU A 27 -3.17 8.87 14.93
CA LEU A 27 -2.11 7.86 15.02
C LEU A 27 -0.64 8.32 14.82
N PRO A 28 -0.30 9.53 14.30
CA PRO A 28 1.09 9.86 13.99
C PRO A 28 2.06 9.70 15.16
N HIS A 29 1.67 10.11 16.38
CA HIS A 29 2.53 10.00 17.56
C HIS A 29 2.80 8.55 17.97
N ALA A 30 1.77 7.70 17.89
CA ALA A 30 1.91 6.27 18.20
C ALA A 30 2.82 5.60 17.16
N VAL A 31 2.59 5.88 15.87
CA VAL A 31 3.42 5.37 14.77
C VAL A 31 4.87 5.83 14.93
N SER A 32 5.11 7.12 15.20
CA SER A 32 6.47 7.64 15.32
C SER A 32 7.26 7.05 16.48
N THR A 33 6.56 6.66 17.55
CA THR A 33 7.18 6.07 18.74
C THR A 33 7.46 4.58 18.57
N ILE A 34 6.52 3.86 17.95
CA ILE A 34 6.51 2.39 17.97
C ILE A 34 7.17 1.80 16.73
N LEU A 35 7.02 2.43 15.56
CA LEU A 35 7.53 1.89 14.30
C LEU A 35 9.06 1.67 14.28
N PRO A 36 9.91 2.58 14.84
CA PRO A 36 11.35 2.29 14.99
C PRO A 36 11.64 1.07 15.88
N GLN A 37 10.85 0.87 16.94
CA GLN A 37 11.03 -0.24 17.87
C GLN A 37 10.63 -1.57 17.23
N ILE A 38 9.54 -1.58 16.45
CA ILE A 38 9.13 -2.75 15.66
C ILE A 38 10.24 -3.09 14.67
N LEU A 39 10.72 -2.10 13.90
CA LEU A 39 11.74 -2.31 12.88
C LEU A 39 13.04 -2.89 13.47
N ALA A 40 13.47 -2.38 14.64
CA ALA A 40 14.66 -2.88 15.34
C ALA A 40 14.52 -4.32 15.88
N ARG A 41 13.32 -4.91 15.84
CA ARG A 41 13.04 -6.31 16.22
C ARG A 41 12.75 -7.19 15.02
N CYS A 42 12.71 -6.62 13.82
CA CYS A 42 12.52 -7.40 12.61
C CYS A 42 13.82 -8.14 12.26
N PRO A 43 13.74 -9.32 11.63
CA PRO A 43 14.92 -10.12 11.31
C PRO A 43 15.82 -9.39 10.30
N GLU A 44 17.12 -9.40 10.56
CA GLU A 44 18.17 -9.05 9.62
C GLU A 44 18.58 -10.34 8.88
N ASP A 45 18.62 -10.34 7.54
CA ASP A 45 18.98 -11.51 6.70
C ASP A 45 17.94 -12.65 6.61
N LEU A 46 16.65 -12.32 6.54
CA LEU A 46 15.59 -13.31 6.30
C LEU A 46 15.68 -13.92 4.88
N PRO A 47 15.70 -15.25 4.72
CA PRO A 47 15.63 -15.89 3.41
C PRO A 47 14.27 -15.67 2.73
N SER A 48 14.25 -15.48 1.41
CA SER A 48 13.00 -15.22 0.70
C SER A 48 11.95 -16.33 0.77
N SER A 49 12.35 -17.57 1.07
CA SER A 49 11.42 -18.68 1.33
C SER A 49 10.61 -18.50 2.62
N LYS A 50 11.11 -17.71 3.58
CA LYS A 50 10.47 -17.47 4.89
C LYS A 50 9.75 -16.12 4.98
N GLU A 51 9.95 -15.20 4.03
CA GLU A 51 9.30 -13.88 4.04
C GLU A 51 7.80 -13.96 4.31
N ARG A 52 7.07 -14.80 3.56
CA ARG A 52 5.61 -14.92 3.74
C ARG A 52 5.23 -15.47 5.12
N GLU A 53 6.02 -16.36 5.68
CA GLU A 53 5.79 -16.91 7.02
C GLU A 53 5.93 -15.83 8.10
N TYR A 54 6.91 -14.94 7.98
CA TYR A 54 7.15 -13.87 8.96
C TYR A 54 6.17 -12.71 8.78
N PHE A 55 5.91 -12.29 7.55
CA PHE A 55 5.16 -11.06 7.31
C PHE A 55 3.65 -11.27 7.20
N ILE A 56 3.18 -12.42 6.70
CA ILE A 56 1.77 -12.61 6.32
C ILE A 56 1.03 -13.57 7.27
N SER A 57 1.75 -14.45 7.99
CA SER A 57 1.11 -15.44 8.86
C SER A 57 0.19 -14.78 9.90
N GLU A 58 -1.01 -15.32 10.06
CA GLU A 58 -1.96 -14.91 11.11
C GLU A 58 -1.74 -15.67 12.42
N CYS A 59 -0.91 -16.73 12.39
CA CYS A 59 -0.59 -17.56 13.54
C CYS A 59 0.91 -17.53 13.85
N PHE A 60 1.22 -17.32 15.13
CA PHE A 60 2.58 -17.31 15.66
C PHE A 60 2.69 -18.38 16.74
N PRO A 61 2.95 -19.65 16.36
CA PRO A 61 3.19 -20.69 17.35
C PRO A 61 4.40 -20.29 18.20
N PHE A 62 4.39 -20.72 19.47
CA PHE A 62 5.51 -20.42 20.37
C PHE A 62 6.81 -21.02 19.81
N SER A 63 7.79 -20.15 19.57
CA SER A 63 9.09 -20.49 19.02
C SER A 63 10.14 -19.48 19.49
N VAL A 64 11.41 -19.77 19.25
CA VAL A 64 12.53 -18.88 19.63
C VAL A 64 12.44 -17.53 18.91
N ASP A 65 11.93 -17.54 17.68
CA ASP A 65 11.78 -16.40 16.79
C ASP A 65 10.38 -15.75 16.83
N VAL A 66 9.54 -16.11 17.81
CA VAL A 66 8.15 -15.63 17.91
C VAL A 66 8.06 -14.10 17.94
N TYR A 67 8.99 -13.43 18.62
CA TYR A 67 9.02 -11.97 18.71
C TYR A 67 9.40 -11.30 17.39
N GLU A 68 10.37 -11.88 16.67
CA GLU A 68 10.81 -11.35 15.37
C GLU A 68 9.72 -11.53 14.31
N ARG A 69 9.08 -12.70 14.29
CA ARG A 69 7.92 -12.97 13.42
C ARG A 69 6.78 -12.00 13.70
N TYR A 70 6.44 -11.80 14.98
CA TYR A 70 5.37 -10.90 15.36
C TYR A 70 5.71 -9.44 15.01
N ALA A 71 6.96 -9.00 15.22
CA ALA A 71 7.41 -7.68 14.82
C ALA A 71 7.35 -7.47 13.30
N ALA A 72 7.83 -8.44 12.52
CA ALA A 72 7.77 -8.43 11.06
C ALA A 72 6.31 -8.35 10.56
N ASN A 73 5.42 -9.19 11.07
CA ASN A 73 4.00 -9.13 10.72
C ASN A 73 3.34 -7.80 11.09
N LEU A 74 3.60 -7.29 12.30
CA LEU A 74 3.05 -6.02 12.75
C LEU A 74 3.58 -4.86 11.89
N LEU A 75 4.85 -4.89 11.50
CA LEU A 75 5.43 -3.94 10.54
C LEU A 75 4.67 -4.00 9.21
N TYR A 76 4.51 -5.18 8.61
CA TYR A 76 3.79 -5.38 7.35
C TYR A 76 2.35 -4.85 7.42
N ARG A 77 1.61 -5.19 8.48
CA ARG A 77 0.24 -4.73 8.69
C ARG A 77 0.18 -3.22 8.87
N THR A 78 1.09 -2.63 9.64
CA THR A 78 1.14 -1.17 9.85
C THR A 78 1.40 -0.45 8.53
N LEU A 79 2.37 -0.91 7.75
CA LEU A 79 2.72 -0.34 6.45
C LEU A 79 1.57 -0.47 5.44
N GLY A 80 0.85 -1.60 5.43
CA GLY A 80 -0.27 -1.82 4.53
C GLY A 80 -1.57 -1.12 4.94
N THR A 81 -1.81 -0.93 6.24
CA THR A 81 -3.06 -0.34 6.77
C THR A 81 -2.98 1.17 6.95
N LEU A 82 -1.79 1.70 7.27
CA LEU A 82 -1.51 3.13 7.51
C LEU A 82 -0.46 3.76 6.56
N PRO A 83 -0.47 3.46 5.26
CA PRO A 83 0.56 3.90 4.34
C PRO A 83 0.79 5.43 4.30
N ALA A 84 -0.24 6.26 4.43
CA ALA A 84 -0.07 7.72 4.47
C ALA A 84 0.53 8.23 5.80
N VAL A 85 0.08 7.71 6.95
CA VAL A 85 0.67 8.04 8.27
C VAL A 85 2.14 7.62 8.32
N VAL A 86 2.48 6.46 7.75
CA VAL A 86 3.85 5.98 7.62
C VAL A 86 4.69 6.92 6.75
N ARG A 87 4.17 7.38 5.61
CA ARG A 87 4.88 8.34 4.76
C ARG A 87 5.18 9.64 5.50
N ASN A 88 4.23 10.15 6.29
CA ASN A 88 4.44 11.34 7.09
C ASN A 88 5.56 11.14 8.13
N TRP A 89 5.55 10.01 8.86
CA TRP A 89 6.63 9.65 9.76
C TRP A 89 7.98 9.53 9.04
N TYR A 90 8.01 8.82 7.91
CA TYR A 90 9.21 8.58 7.11
C TYR A 90 9.83 9.88 6.56
N ALA A 91 9.00 10.82 6.13
CA ALA A 91 9.43 12.15 5.66
C ALA A 91 10.09 12.99 6.77
N GLY A 92 9.76 12.73 8.04
CA GLY A 92 10.36 13.41 9.20
C GLY A 92 11.66 12.77 9.70
N LEU A 93 12.12 11.67 9.11
CA LEU A 93 13.33 10.98 9.56
C LEU A 93 14.62 11.67 9.09
N PRO A 94 15.72 11.57 9.86
CA PRO A 94 17.04 11.96 9.37
C PRO A 94 17.51 11.01 8.26
N ASN A 95 18.31 11.53 7.31
CA ASN A 95 18.78 10.81 6.12
C ASN A 95 19.30 9.39 6.39
N ALA A 96 20.07 9.19 7.46
CA ALA A 96 20.60 7.86 7.83
C ALA A 96 19.49 6.86 8.17
N ALA A 97 18.49 7.29 8.94
CA ALA A 97 17.33 6.45 9.27
C ALA A 97 16.46 6.18 8.04
N THR A 98 16.23 7.20 7.20
CA THR A 98 15.51 7.08 5.93
C THR A 98 16.12 5.98 5.05
N GLN A 99 17.45 5.93 4.91
CA GLN A 99 18.13 4.89 4.12
C GLN A 99 17.94 3.48 4.70
N ILE A 100 18.04 3.33 6.02
CA ILE A 100 17.83 2.04 6.70
C ILE A 100 16.41 1.53 6.46
N VAL A 101 15.41 2.39 6.73
CA VAL A 101 13.99 2.07 6.55
C VAL A 101 13.69 1.73 5.10
N SER A 102 14.14 2.58 4.16
CA SER A 102 13.92 2.37 2.72
C SER A 102 14.50 1.04 2.24
N LYS A 103 15.74 0.73 2.63
CA LYS A 103 16.40 -0.52 2.28
C LYS A 103 15.61 -1.73 2.80
N TYR A 104 15.21 -1.70 4.06
CA TYR A 104 14.48 -2.80 4.69
C TYR A 104 13.12 -3.03 4.03
N VAL A 105 12.32 -1.96 3.91
CA VAL A 105 10.97 -2.01 3.34
C VAL A 105 11.01 -2.48 1.90
N ARG A 106 11.89 -1.90 1.08
CA ARG A 106 12.06 -2.29 -0.33
C ARG A 106 12.44 -3.75 -0.50
N TYR A 107 13.32 -4.27 0.36
CA TYR A 107 13.84 -5.63 0.22
C TYR A 107 12.83 -6.68 0.71
N TYR A 108 12.22 -6.49 1.87
CA TYR A 108 11.40 -7.52 2.52
C TYR A 108 9.90 -7.34 2.41
N VAL A 109 9.42 -6.09 2.29
CA VAL A 109 8.00 -5.78 2.55
C VAL A 109 7.27 -5.32 1.29
N SER A 110 7.89 -4.45 0.49
CA SER A 110 7.23 -3.79 -0.64
C SER A 110 6.65 -4.78 -1.64
N LYS A 111 7.38 -5.83 -2.00
CA LYS A 111 6.89 -6.86 -2.92
C LYS A 111 5.62 -7.54 -2.41
N LEU A 112 5.56 -7.87 -1.12
CA LEU A 112 4.41 -8.53 -0.50
C LEU A 112 3.19 -7.60 -0.50
N LEU A 113 3.39 -6.33 -0.17
CA LEU A 113 2.32 -5.32 -0.18
C LEU A 113 1.80 -5.05 -1.59
N VAL A 114 2.70 -4.91 -2.58
CA VAL A 114 2.30 -4.74 -3.98
C VAL A 114 1.51 -5.95 -4.46
N GLU A 115 1.97 -7.17 -4.19
CA GLU A 115 1.22 -8.39 -4.51
C GLU A 115 -0.18 -8.39 -3.88
N ALA A 116 -0.30 -7.96 -2.62
CA ALA A 116 -1.59 -7.87 -1.93
C ALA A 116 -2.53 -6.85 -2.61
N GLU A 117 -2.06 -5.64 -2.92
CA GLU A 117 -2.87 -4.62 -3.60
C GLU A 117 -3.31 -5.05 -5.00
N LEU A 118 -2.40 -5.62 -5.79
CA LEU A 118 -2.73 -6.13 -7.12
C LEU A 118 -3.74 -7.28 -7.06
N ASN A 119 -3.68 -8.14 -6.04
CA ASN A 119 -4.66 -9.19 -5.83
C ASN A 119 -6.04 -8.64 -5.47
N LYS A 120 -6.14 -7.56 -4.66
CA LYS A 120 -7.42 -6.87 -4.39
C LYS A 120 -8.06 -6.38 -5.68
N VAL A 121 -7.29 -5.71 -6.54
CA VAL A 121 -7.76 -5.23 -7.85
C VAL A 121 -8.21 -6.39 -8.73
N LYS A 122 -7.44 -7.49 -8.78
CA LYS A 122 -7.77 -8.69 -9.55
C LYS A 122 -9.09 -9.33 -9.09
N LEU A 123 -9.35 -9.35 -7.78
CA LEU A 123 -10.60 -9.87 -7.21
C LEU A 123 -11.77 -8.95 -7.53
N ALA A 124 -11.64 -7.65 -7.32
CA ALA A 124 -12.67 -6.66 -7.66
C ALA A 124 -13.03 -6.67 -9.15
N ASN A 125 -12.04 -6.86 -10.02
CA ASN A 125 -12.23 -6.98 -11.46
C ASN A 125 -13.05 -8.22 -11.85
N LYS A 126 -12.96 -9.31 -11.06
CA LYS A 126 -13.76 -10.52 -11.30
C LYS A 126 -15.22 -10.35 -10.89
N SER A 127 -15.50 -9.58 -9.83
CA SER A 127 -16.83 -9.47 -9.22
C SER A 127 -17.67 -8.29 -9.71
N HIS A 128 -17.09 -7.10 -9.90
CA HIS A 128 -17.86 -5.85 -10.11
C HIS A 128 -17.75 -5.27 -11.52
N LEU A 129 -16.65 -5.51 -12.23
CA LEU A 129 -16.32 -4.76 -13.46
C LEU A 129 -16.75 -5.43 -14.76
N LYS A 130 -17.35 -6.63 -14.72
CA LYS A 130 -17.88 -7.32 -15.92
C LYS A 130 -19.11 -6.65 -16.53
N ALA A 131 -19.74 -5.69 -15.85
CA ALA A 131 -20.96 -5.04 -16.32
C ALA A 131 -20.70 -4.02 -17.45
N ASP A 132 -19.51 -3.42 -17.50
CA ASP A 132 -19.17 -2.42 -18.51
C ASP A 132 -18.22 -2.99 -19.57
N LYS A 133 -18.73 -3.20 -20.79
CA LYS A 133 -17.93 -3.71 -21.92
C LYS A 133 -16.89 -2.71 -22.44
N SER A 134 -17.04 -1.43 -22.10
CA SER A 134 -16.16 -0.35 -22.56
C SER A 134 -14.90 -0.21 -21.70
N LEU A 135 -14.89 -0.78 -20.49
CA LEU A 135 -13.76 -0.74 -19.56
C LEU A 135 -13.08 -2.12 -19.45
N LYS A 136 -11.78 -2.16 -19.70
CA LYS A 136 -10.94 -3.35 -19.53
C LYS A 136 -9.85 -3.07 -18.52
N ILE A 137 -9.78 -3.87 -17.45
CA ILE A 137 -8.73 -3.76 -16.44
C ILE A 137 -7.80 -4.97 -16.52
N ARG A 138 -6.50 -4.69 -16.59
CA ARG A 138 -5.40 -5.67 -16.60
C ARG A 138 -4.46 -5.38 -15.43
N VAL A 139 -4.13 -6.42 -14.69
CA VAL A 139 -3.12 -6.37 -13.62
C VAL A 139 -1.82 -7.00 -14.16
N VAL A 140 -0.69 -6.32 -13.96
CA VAL A 140 0.64 -6.73 -14.41
C VAL A 140 1.56 -6.89 -13.20
N PRO A 141 1.60 -8.08 -12.57
CA PRO A 141 2.34 -8.30 -11.31
C PRO A 141 3.84 -8.02 -11.39
N VAL A 142 4.46 -8.32 -12.54
CA VAL A 142 5.91 -8.19 -12.72
C VAL A 142 6.37 -6.74 -12.61
N SER A 143 5.59 -5.78 -13.12
CA SER A 143 5.89 -4.34 -13.07
C SER A 143 5.19 -3.61 -11.91
N GLY A 144 4.40 -4.30 -11.09
CA GLY A 144 3.61 -3.63 -10.06
C GLY A 144 2.49 -2.74 -10.62
N GLU A 145 2.00 -3.01 -11.85
CA GLU A 145 1.15 -2.08 -12.61
C GLU A 145 -0.30 -2.57 -12.72
N VAL A 146 -1.24 -1.63 -12.65
CA VAL A 146 -2.64 -1.80 -13.05
C VAL A 146 -2.90 -0.92 -14.26
N VAL A 147 -3.44 -1.52 -15.32
CA VAL A 147 -3.81 -0.82 -16.55
C VAL A 147 -5.32 -0.89 -16.74
N ALA A 148 -5.95 0.27 -16.89
CA ALA A 148 -7.34 0.41 -17.29
C ALA A 148 -7.40 0.99 -18.71
N GLU A 149 -8.08 0.29 -19.61
CA GLU A 149 -8.34 0.74 -20.97
C GLU A 149 -9.83 1.02 -21.12
N TYR A 150 -10.18 2.25 -21.47
CA TYR A 150 -11.56 2.70 -21.66
C TYR A 150 -11.76 3.09 -23.12
N THR A 151 -12.74 2.46 -23.78
CA THR A 151 -13.01 2.66 -25.21
C THR A 151 -14.38 3.28 -25.43
N VAL A 152 -14.41 4.43 -26.09
CA VAL A 152 -15.64 5.09 -26.53
C VAL A 152 -15.58 5.21 -28.05
N GLU A 153 -16.62 4.71 -28.72
CA GLU A 153 -16.67 4.60 -30.18
C GLU A 153 -15.46 3.82 -30.71
N GLU A 154 -14.48 4.49 -31.31
CA GLU A 154 -13.24 3.90 -31.84
C GLU A 154 -11.97 4.43 -31.13
N THR A 155 -12.13 5.24 -30.09
CA THR A 155 -11.00 5.83 -29.36
C THR A 155 -10.80 5.14 -28.01
N THR A 156 -9.59 4.63 -27.77
CA THR A 156 -9.19 4.00 -26.51
C THR A 156 -8.26 4.91 -25.71
N MET A 157 -8.69 5.29 -24.51
CA MET A 157 -7.86 5.89 -23.46
C MET A 157 -7.26 4.81 -22.59
N ARG A 158 -5.99 4.97 -22.19
CA ARG A 158 -5.31 4.07 -21.26
C ARG A 158 -4.87 4.85 -20.01
N LEU A 159 -5.26 4.36 -18.84
CA LEU A 159 -4.79 4.80 -17.54
C LEU A 159 -3.90 3.70 -16.95
N SER A 160 -2.69 4.04 -16.51
CA SER A 160 -1.84 3.13 -15.76
C SER A 160 -1.55 3.66 -14.36
N ILE A 161 -1.55 2.76 -13.38
CA ILE A 161 -1.12 3.02 -12.00
C ILE A 161 0.02 2.06 -11.72
N VAL A 162 1.20 2.59 -11.41
CA VAL A 162 2.41 1.80 -11.14
C VAL A 162 2.81 1.97 -9.69
N MET A 163 2.86 0.86 -8.96
CA MET A 163 3.35 0.84 -7.60
C MET A 163 4.88 0.97 -7.58
N PRO A 164 5.45 1.84 -6.73
CA PRO A 164 6.89 2.02 -6.67
C PRO A 164 7.58 0.83 -5.99
N PRO A 165 8.87 0.59 -6.24
CA PRO A 165 9.61 -0.54 -5.67
C PRO A 165 9.75 -0.48 -4.15
N ASP A 166 9.59 0.70 -3.54
CA ASP A 166 9.63 0.97 -2.10
C ASP A 166 8.24 1.29 -1.53
N TRP A 167 7.15 0.87 -2.20
CA TRP A 167 5.79 0.98 -1.66
C TRP A 167 5.74 0.40 -0.24
N PRO A 168 5.19 1.12 0.77
CA PRO A 168 4.33 2.32 0.65
C PRO A 168 5.03 3.67 0.91
N LEU A 169 6.36 3.69 1.00
CA LEU A 169 7.14 4.89 1.33
C LEU A 169 7.05 5.95 0.24
N SER A 170 7.04 5.51 -1.03
CA SER A 170 6.74 6.36 -2.18
C SER A 170 5.30 6.14 -2.65
N VAL A 171 4.76 7.14 -3.35
CA VAL A 171 3.39 7.11 -3.89
C VAL A 171 3.34 6.42 -5.26
N PRO A 172 2.20 5.81 -5.65
CA PRO A 172 2.03 5.23 -6.97
C PRO A 172 2.07 6.31 -8.05
N THR A 173 2.68 6.01 -9.18
CA THR A 173 2.67 6.90 -10.34
C THR A 173 1.44 6.62 -11.18
N ILE A 174 0.75 7.67 -11.61
CA ILE A 174 -0.41 7.59 -12.49
C ILE A 174 -0.04 8.17 -13.85
N GLN A 175 -0.40 7.50 -14.95
CA GLN A 175 -0.21 8.01 -16.30
C GLN A 175 -1.50 7.84 -17.11
N ILE A 176 -1.80 8.82 -17.96
CA ILE A 176 -2.90 8.78 -18.91
C ILE A 176 -2.32 8.89 -20.32
N ASP A 177 -2.46 7.83 -21.09
CA ASP A 177 -2.14 7.77 -22.50
C ASP A 177 -3.40 7.94 -23.34
N LYS A 178 -3.29 8.67 -24.46
CA LYS A 178 -4.37 8.89 -25.43
C LYS A 178 -5.68 9.37 -24.77
N ALA A 179 -5.58 10.46 -24.00
CA ALA A 179 -6.75 11.04 -23.36
C ALA A 179 -7.84 11.37 -24.40
N ILE A 180 -9.07 10.89 -24.17
CA ILE A 180 -10.24 11.18 -25.02
C ILE A 180 -10.74 12.63 -24.78
N VAL A 181 -10.25 13.29 -23.74
CA VAL A 181 -10.62 14.65 -23.35
C VAL A 181 -9.48 15.66 -23.61
N PRO A 182 -9.80 16.97 -23.71
CA PRO A 182 -8.80 18.02 -23.79
C PRO A 182 -7.76 17.94 -22.66
N SER A 183 -6.52 18.34 -22.95
CA SER A 183 -5.36 18.22 -22.05
C SER A 183 -5.60 18.79 -20.64
N GLU A 184 -6.32 19.92 -20.53
CA GLU A 184 -6.64 20.53 -19.24
C GLU A 184 -7.52 19.64 -18.35
N LYS A 185 -8.53 19.00 -18.95
CA LYS A 185 -9.40 18.05 -18.24
C LYS A 185 -8.63 16.80 -17.83
N ALA A 186 -7.78 16.27 -18.72
CA ALA A 186 -6.94 15.11 -18.41
C ALA A 186 -5.97 15.40 -17.24
N LYS A 187 -5.35 16.59 -17.22
CA LYS A 187 -4.50 17.02 -16.08
C LYS A 187 -5.29 17.14 -14.79
N LYS A 188 -6.51 17.68 -14.84
CA LYS A 188 -7.40 17.77 -13.66
C LYS A 188 -7.77 16.39 -13.13
N TRP A 189 -8.11 15.45 -14.01
CA TRP A 189 -8.39 14.06 -13.63
C TRP A 189 -7.16 13.40 -13.00
N LEU A 190 -5.98 13.58 -13.59
CA LEU A 190 -4.73 13.05 -13.05
C LEU A 190 -4.48 13.57 -11.63
N LEU A 191 -4.66 14.87 -11.40
CA LEU A 191 -4.51 15.49 -10.08
C LEU A 191 -5.51 14.91 -9.08
N GLN A 192 -6.78 14.78 -9.46
CA GLN A 192 -7.83 14.22 -8.60
C GLN A 192 -7.56 12.76 -8.25
N LEU A 193 -7.15 11.93 -9.22
CA LEU A 193 -6.79 10.53 -8.98
C LEU A 193 -5.56 10.41 -8.08
N THR A 194 -4.56 11.27 -8.29
CA THR A 194 -3.35 11.29 -7.46
C THR A 194 -3.69 11.67 -6.02
N ALA A 195 -4.51 12.71 -5.82
CA ALA A 195 -4.96 13.12 -4.49
C ALA A 195 -5.81 12.01 -3.83
N TYR A 196 -6.68 11.35 -4.58
CA TYR A 196 -7.49 10.25 -4.08
C TYR A 196 -6.64 9.07 -3.64
N LEU A 197 -5.68 8.61 -4.43
CA LEU A 197 -4.75 7.54 -4.03
C LEU A 197 -3.84 7.96 -2.88
N PHE A 198 -3.55 9.25 -2.73
CA PHE A 198 -2.80 9.75 -1.59
C PHE A 198 -3.63 9.70 -0.29
N HIS A 199 -4.94 10.02 -0.37
CA HIS A 199 -5.85 10.13 0.78
C HIS A 199 -6.63 8.84 1.13
N GLN A 200 -7.00 7.97 0.19
CA GLN A 200 -7.61 6.65 0.49
C GLN A 200 -6.69 5.70 1.28
N VAL A 201 -5.43 6.10 1.34
CA VAL A 201 -4.29 5.43 1.95
C VAL A 201 -4.01 6.04 3.34
N ASN A 202 -4.79 7.08 3.73
CA ASN A 202 -5.10 7.48 5.12
C ASN A 202 -6.35 6.72 5.63
#